data_AF-A0A7X6X6K2-F1
#
_entry.id   AF-A0A7X6X6K2-F1
#
_cell.length_a   1.000
_cell.length_b   1.000
_cell.length_c   1.000
_cell.angle_alpha   90.00
_cell.angle_beta   90.00
_cell.angle_gamma   90.00
#
_symmetry.space_group_name_H-M   'P 1'
#
loop_
_entity.id
_entity.type
_entity.pdbx_description
1 polymer ?
#
loop_
_entity_poly.entity_id
_entity_poly.type
_entity_poly.pdbx_seq_one_letter_code
_entity_poly.pdbx_strand_id
1 'polypeptide(L)'
;ACTKVGKLMGAGKRRSKERLRFSKVMVTATMEVVPNKMLMAYQALPEVRKRGLAPAGGMAAIILISVLLREWNQDQAGAGKWRVLATILLLGLYVIVLSRRVRGQARPRGPQFVKLGTTALVLVMLFELLINVTGGVYDLQQRYPLGDRINYTDNARAREISSRIEDIKEESGNPYTRFEILPDTTVNDPMLFSSNGFTIFASTFQEAPIAFLEDLGYPTNGVNSFQYKESSLFMDSIMGIEYLFRPWDSVIQEQMRTELDAGANYQLYQNDYALPFGFFVSQTTSDINTQEIPESPFAVQERMNDLMGGTEQIYEPLRLLPWLSEGAYVEERGLAGDQFYARSGDSEWAFLYTVVEESGSYYLAWDDINAGIKNVNGFLRDGSDFFQVGGKTNGMIDLGYVEAGDTIHFRVNIGRNEQTEGDFNAYLVKLDQAAFEESISRYQAAPLENLEQDSRSFSGTISAPEQGYIFIPTFSHPGWEVKVDDQVVELDAIRDSFMLIPVSAGEHRIEAKFTTPAFYAGLLISLLAAIACLLYLAWRRKKFSPAKNITPQSRRKDNNEFIEAEAQGKKQASHKIRPTEKLKKR
;
A
#
# COMPACT_ATOMS: atom_id res chain seq x y z
N ALA A 1 -18.26 26.23 29.58
CA ALA A 1 -17.27 26.36 28.48
C ALA A 1 -17.06 25.06 27.68
N CYS A 2 -17.31 23.86 28.23
CA CYS A 2 -17.12 22.59 27.50
C CYS A 2 -18.14 22.27 26.39
N THR A 3 -19.32 22.91 26.35
CA THR A 3 -20.34 22.64 25.31
C THR A 3 -20.08 23.35 23.98
N LYS A 4 -19.12 24.30 23.92
CA LYS A 4 -18.72 24.98 22.67
C LYS A 4 -17.59 24.26 21.91
N VAL A 5 -16.80 23.42 22.58
CA VAL A 5 -15.67 22.70 21.99
C VAL A 5 -16.12 21.45 21.23
N GLY A 6 -17.14 20.73 21.73
CA GLY A 6 -17.72 19.57 21.03
C GLY A 6 -18.36 19.90 19.67
N LYS A 7 -18.95 21.09 19.51
CA LYS A 7 -19.50 21.57 18.22
C LYS A 7 -18.40 21.99 17.22
N LEU A 8 -17.24 22.43 17.68
CA LEU A 8 -16.09 22.77 16.83
C LEU A 8 -15.34 21.52 16.35
N MET A 9 -15.22 20.48 17.19
CA MET A 9 -14.60 19.21 16.79
C MET A 9 -15.47 18.37 15.84
N GLY A 10 -16.80 18.39 16.02
CA GLY A 10 -17.74 17.76 15.08
C GLY A 10 -17.76 18.44 13.70
N ALA A 11 -17.60 19.77 13.66
CA ALA A 11 -17.47 20.53 12.42
C ALA A 11 -16.10 20.32 11.73
N GLY A 12 -15.02 20.11 12.51
CA GLY A 12 -13.68 19.78 12.01
C GLY A 12 -13.61 18.41 11.34
N LYS A 13 -14.20 17.36 11.95
CA LYS A 13 -14.27 16.01 11.37
C LYS A 13 -15.19 15.93 10.14
N ARG A 14 -16.29 16.69 10.09
CA ARG A 14 -17.12 16.81 8.87
C ARG A 14 -16.39 17.55 7.75
N ARG A 15 -15.69 18.66 8.05
CA ARG A 15 -14.88 19.41 7.07
C ARG A 15 -13.66 18.61 6.58
N SER A 16 -13.05 17.75 7.39
CA SER A 16 -11.93 16.90 6.94
C SER A 16 -12.42 15.75 6.05
N LYS A 17 -13.56 15.11 6.38
CA LYS A 17 -14.21 14.10 5.52
C LYS A 17 -14.72 14.70 4.20
N GLU A 18 -15.25 15.92 4.21
CA GLU A 18 -15.60 16.65 2.98
C GLU A 18 -14.37 17.06 2.18
N ARG A 19 -13.28 17.53 2.82
CA ARG A 19 -12.01 17.83 2.14
C ARG A 19 -11.35 16.59 1.53
N LEU A 20 -11.41 15.43 2.18
CA LEU A 20 -10.93 14.16 1.62
C LEU A 20 -11.82 13.65 0.48
N ARG A 21 -13.14 13.81 0.58
CA ARG A 21 -14.06 13.50 -0.54
C ARG A 21 -13.84 14.43 -1.73
N PHE A 22 -13.64 15.73 -1.49
CA PHE A 22 -13.31 16.69 -2.55
C PHE A 22 -11.91 16.46 -3.14
N SER A 23 -10.90 16.08 -2.34
CA SER A 23 -9.56 15.77 -2.86
C SER A 23 -9.53 14.46 -3.65
N LYS A 24 -10.23 13.40 -3.20
CA LYS A 24 -10.41 12.16 -3.98
C LYS A 24 -11.13 12.45 -5.30
N VAL A 25 -12.21 13.23 -5.29
CA VAL A 25 -12.91 13.65 -6.53
C VAL A 25 -12.00 14.48 -7.44
N MET A 26 -11.10 15.30 -6.88
CA MET A 26 -10.14 16.10 -7.67
C MET A 26 -8.97 15.30 -8.24
N VAL A 27 -8.44 14.32 -7.51
CA VAL A 27 -7.31 13.50 -7.97
C VAL A 27 -7.78 12.55 -9.09
N THR A 28 -8.96 11.95 -8.95
CA THR A 28 -9.60 11.20 -10.04
C THR A 28 -9.90 12.11 -11.24
N ALA A 29 -10.35 13.35 -10.99
CA ALA A 29 -10.54 14.33 -12.06
C ALA A 29 -9.22 14.70 -12.76
N THR A 30 -8.07 14.73 -12.09
CA THR A 30 -6.79 15.09 -12.75
C THR A 30 -6.20 13.98 -13.62
N MET A 31 -6.46 12.69 -13.33
CA MET A 31 -5.96 11.57 -14.15
C MET A 31 -6.91 11.20 -15.30
N GLU A 32 -8.23 11.35 -15.14
CA GLU A 32 -9.21 11.15 -16.24
C GLU A 32 -9.27 12.30 -17.25
N VAL A 33 -8.59 13.41 -16.96
CA VAL A 33 -8.65 14.63 -17.77
C VAL A 33 -7.75 14.59 -18.99
N VAL A 34 -6.73 13.73 -19.06
CA VAL A 34 -5.82 13.70 -20.23
C VAL A 34 -6.46 13.06 -21.48
N PRO A 35 -7.12 11.88 -21.41
CA PRO A 35 -7.82 11.31 -22.57
C PRO A 35 -9.02 12.17 -22.98
N ASN A 36 -9.74 12.71 -22.00
CA ASN A 36 -10.88 13.61 -22.22
C ASN A 36 -10.46 14.95 -22.83
N LYS A 37 -9.31 15.52 -22.45
CA LYS A 37 -8.76 16.73 -23.11
C LYS A 37 -8.31 16.45 -24.55
N MET A 38 -7.71 15.29 -24.84
CA MET A 38 -7.39 14.90 -26.22
C MET A 38 -8.65 14.76 -27.08
N LEU A 39 -9.69 14.10 -26.56
CA LEU A 39 -10.95 13.92 -27.27
C LEU A 39 -11.69 15.25 -27.45
N MET A 40 -11.73 16.10 -26.41
CA MET A 40 -12.32 17.44 -26.48
C MET A 40 -11.56 18.38 -27.41
N ALA A 41 -10.22 18.36 -27.41
CA ALA A 41 -9.41 19.15 -28.34
C ALA A 41 -9.62 18.68 -29.79
N TYR A 42 -9.70 17.36 -30.01
CA TYR A 42 -10.00 16.78 -31.32
C TYR A 42 -11.42 17.08 -31.79
N GLN A 43 -12.42 17.10 -30.89
CA GLN A 43 -13.81 17.44 -31.20
C GLN A 43 -14.03 18.96 -31.35
N ALA A 44 -13.23 19.78 -30.67
CA ALA A 44 -13.24 21.24 -30.82
C ALA A 44 -12.61 21.68 -32.15
N LEU A 45 -11.63 20.94 -32.68
CA LEU A 45 -10.95 21.23 -33.94
C LEU A 45 -11.89 21.43 -35.15
N PRO A 46 -12.91 20.58 -35.38
CA PRO A 46 -13.96 20.81 -36.37
C PRO A 46 -14.78 22.08 -36.16
N GLU A 47 -15.14 22.42 -34.92
CA GLU A 47 -15.95 23.60 -34.61
C GLU A 47 -15.15 24.90 -34.68
N VAL A 48 -13.87 24.89 -34.30
CA VAL A 48 -12.96 26.02 -34.53
C VAL A 48 -12.73 26.23 -36.04
N ARG A 49 -12.76 25.17 -36.85
CA ARG A 49 -12.75 25.27 -38.32
C ARG A 49 -14.02 25.89 -38.91
N LYS A 50 -15.20 25.66 -38.31
CA LYS A 50 -16.49 26.21 -38.79
C LYS A 50 -16.77 27.63 -38.32
N ARG A 51 -16.44 27.96 -37.07
CA ARG A 51 -16.85 29.21 -36.40
C ARG A 51 -15.69 30.21 -36.20
N GLY A 52 -14.50 29.91 -36.71
CA GLY A 52 -13.31 30.74 -36.52
C GLY A 52 -12.69 30.59 -35.12
N LEU A 53 -11.76 31.49 -34.77
CA LEU A 53 -10.99 31.39 -33.52
C LEU A 53 -11.75 31.85 -32.27
N ALA A 54 -12.91 32.48 -32.42
CA ALA A 54 -13.67 33.07 -31.31
C ALA A 54 -14.09 32.03 -30.23
N PRO A 55 -14.56 30.82 -30.56
CA PRO A 55 -14.90 29.83 -29.53
C PRO A 55 -13.67 29.26 -28.80
N ALA A 56 -12.54 29.12 -29.50
CA ALA A 56 -11.27 28.70 -28.87
C ALA A 56 -10.73 29.78 -27.92
N GLY A 57 -10.81 31.05 -28.32
CA GLY A 57 -10.48 32.19 -27.47
C GLY A 57 -11.39 32.29 -26.24
N GLY A 58 -12.70 32.06 -26.42
CA GLY A 58 -13.66 32.01 -25.32
C GLY A 58 -13.38 30.91 -24.29
N MET A 59 -13.09 29.69 -24.75
CA MET A 59 -12.68 28.61 -23.83
C MET A 59 -11.35 28.90 -23.13
N ALA A 60 -10.35 29.43 -23.85
CA ALA A 60 -9.08 29.81 -23.23
C ALA A 60 -9.28 30.89 -22.15
N ALA A 61 -10.16 31.86 -22.38
CA ALA A 61 -10.52 32.88 -21.40
C ALA A 61 -11.24 32.27 -20.17
N ILE A 62 -12.18 31.35 -20.37
CA ILE A 62 -12.87 30.66 -19.26
C ILE A 62 -11.88 29.83 -18.43
N ILE A 63 -10.97 29.10 -19.07
CA ILE A 63 -9.92 28.32 -18.39
C ILE A 63 -9.02 29.27 -17.60
N LEU A 64 -8.60 30.38 -18.21
CA LEU A 64 -7.78 31.39 -17.54
C LEU A 64 -8.48 32.00 -16.32
N ILE A 65 -9.75 32.39 -16.46
CA ILE A 65 -10.57 32.92 -15.36
C ILE A 65 -10.72 31.86 -14.26
N SER A 66 -10.95 30.59 -14.61
CA SER A 66 -11.09 29.49 -13.65
C SER A 66 -9.79 29.25 -12.86
N VAL A 67 -8.64 29.35 -13.53
CA VAL A 67 -7.32 29.26 -12.89
C VAL A 67 -7.08 30.46 -11.99
N LEU A 68 -7.39 31.69 -12.44
CA LEU A 68 -7.25 32.90 -11.63
C LEU A 68 -8.17 32.89 -10.40
N LEU A 69 -9.41 32.42 -10.53
CA LEU A 69 -10.35 32.27 -9.43
C LEU A 69 -9.89 31.20 -8.42
N ARG A 70 -9.29 30.10 -8.91
CA ARG A 70 -8.69 29.08 -8.04
C ARG A 70 -7.54 29.65 -7.23
N GLU A 71 -6.63 30.38 -7.87
CA GLU A 71 -5.47 31.00 -7.22
C GLU A 71 -5.87 32.13 -6.25
N TRP A 72 -6.92 32.90 -6.58
CA TRP A 72 -7.48 33.92 -5.68
C TRP A 72 -8.03 33.32 -4.38
N ASN A 73 -8.56 32.09 -4.43
CA ASN A 73 -9.31 31.49 -3.34
C ASN A 73 -8.48 30.50 -2.49
N GLN A 74 -7.17 30.41 -2.69
CA GLN A 74 -6.28 29.60 -1.87
C GLN A 74 -5.24 30.46 -1.15
N ASP A 75 -5.37 30.59 0.17
CA ASP A 75 -4.33 31.09 1.09
C ASP A 75 -3.12 30.13 1.21
N GLN A 76 -2.91 29.23 0.25
CA GLN A 76 -1.90 28.19 0.32
C GLN A 76 -0.64 28.62 -0.46
N ALA A 77 0.41 28.97 0.28
CA ALA A 77 1.75 29.15 -0.26
C ALA A 77 2.19 27.88 -1.00
N GLY A 78 2.33 27.92 -2.33
CA GLY A 78 2.99 26.83 -3.06
C GLY A 78 2.69 26.71 -4.55
N ALA A 79 1.47 27.03 -5.01
CA ALA A 79 1.13 26.95 -6.43
C ALA A 79 1.48 28.28 -7.15
N GLY A 80 2.74 28.70 -7.06
CA GLY A 80 3.20 30.04 -7.43
C GLY A 80 2.72 30.54 -8.80
N LYS A 81 2.59 31.87 -8.91
CA LYS A 81 2.24 32.71 -10.08
C LYS A 81 2.78 32.22 -11.44
N TRP A 82 3.85 31.44 -11.45
CA TRP A 82 4.39 30.79 -12.65
C TRP A 82 3.41 29.81 -13.32
N ARG A 83 2.57 29.06 -12.59
CA ARG A 83 1.61 28.10 -13.17
C ARG A 83 0.55 28.80 -14.03
N VAL A 84 0.11 29.97 -13.59
CA VAL A 84 -0.78 30.86 -14.35
C VAL A 84 -0.11 31.32 -15.63
N LEU A 85 1.14 31.79 -15.54
CA LEU A 85 1.94 32.21 -16.69
C LEU A 85 2.18 31.06 -17.68
N ALA A 86 2.51 29.86 -17.21
CA ALA A 86 2.69 28.67 -18.04
C ALA A 86 1.38 28.26 -18.73
N THR A 87 0.25 28.32 -18.03
CA THR A 87 -1.07 28.05 -18.62
C THR A 87 -1.41 29.06 -19.71
N ILE A 88 -1.16 30.36 -19.48
CA ILE A 88 -1.36 31.41 -20.49
C ILE A 88 -0.48 31.17 -21.72
N LEU A 89 0.80 30.84 -21.53
CA LEU A 89 1.75 30.54 -22.60
C LEU A 89 1.30 29.33 -23.43
N LEU A 90 0.89 28.24 -22.77
CA LEU A 90 0.39 27.04 -23.43
C LEU A 90 -0.90 27.29 -24.19
N LEU A 91 -1.86 27.99 -23.60
CA LEU A 91 -3.10 28.42 -24.28
C LEU A 91 -2.78 29.27 -25.52
N GLY A 92 -1.82 30.20 -25.41
CA GLY A 92 -1.32 30.98 -26.55
C GLY A 92 -0.72 30.09 -27.64
N LEU A 93 0.07 29.08 -27.27
CA LEU A 93 0.67 28.13 -28.19
C LEU A 93 -0.39 27.27 -28.89
N TYR A 94 -1.41 26.80 -28.17
CA TYR A 94 -2.56 26.11 -28.76
C TYR A 94 -3.32 27.00 -29.73
N VAL A 95 -3.57 28.26 -29.38
CA VAL A 95 -4.22 29.23 -30.28
C VAL A 95 -3.37 29.47 -31.54
N ILE A 96 -2.04 29.54 -31.43
CA ILE A 96 -1.14 29.68 -32.59
C ILE A 96 -1.18 28.45 -33.49
N VAL A 97 -1.09 27.25 -32.93
CA VAL A 97 -1.13 25.98 -33.68
C VAL A 97 -2.49 25.79 -34.36
N LEU A 98 -3.58 26.09 -33.66
CA LEU A 98 -4.94 25.96 -34.16
C LEU A 98 -5.27 27.06 -35.20
N SER A 99 -4.86 28.31 -34.98
CA SER A 99 -5.09 29.43 -35.92
C SER A 99 -4.39 29.25 -37.26
N ARG A 100 -3.15 28.72 -37.25
CA ARG A 100 -2.43 28.34 -38.48
C ARG A 100 -3.12 27.20 -39.23
N ARG A 101 -3.93 26.39 -38.55
CA ARG A 101 -4.73 25.30 -39.12
C ARG A 101 -6.09 25.75 -39.68
N VAL A 102 -6.62 26.88 -39.21
CA VAL A 102 -7.97 27.41 -39.53
C VAL A 102 -7.93 28.45 -40.66
N ARG A 103 -6.77 29.08 -40.93
CA ARG A 103 -6.66 30.09 -42.01
C ARG A 103 -6.76 29.46 -43.40
N GLY A 104 -7.99 29.44 -43.93
CA GLY A 104 -8.36 29.42 -45.35
C GLY A 104 -8.93 28.12 -45.90
N GLN A 105 -10.23 28.11 -46.24
CA GLN A 105 -10.88 27.17 -47.17
C GLN A 105 -10.41 27.34 -48.64
N ALA A 106 -9.51 28.26 -48.94
CA ALA A 106 -9.24 28.68 -50.32
C ALA A 106 -8.12 27.92 -51.07
N ARG A 107 -7.29 27.09 -50.42
CA ARG A 107 -6.34 26.18 -51.10
C ARG A 107 -6.08 24.90 -50.29
N PRO A 108 -6.13 23.70 -50.90
CA PRO A 108 -5.75 22.47 -50.21
C PRO A 108 -4.26 22.53 -49.86
N ARG A 109 -3.92 22.63 -48.56
CA ARG A 109 -2.53 22.50 -48.10
C ARG A 109 -2.11 21.03 -48.23
N GLY A 110 -0.89 20.78 -48.71
CA GLY A 110 -0.37 19.42 -48.93
C GLY A 110 -0.34 18.59 -47.62
N PRO A 111 -0.41 17.25 -47.71
CA PRO A 111 -0.47 16.35 -46.56
C PRO A 111 0.66 16.54 -45.53
N GLN A 112 1.82 17.05 -45.97
CA GLN A 112 2.95 17.39 -45.11
C GLN A 112 2.64 18.52 -44.11
N PHE A 113 1.84 19.54 -44.48
CA PHE A 113 1.46 20.63 -43.58
C PHE A 113 0.47 20.19 -42.49
N VAL A 114 -0.42 19.24 -42.80
CA VAL A 114 -1.35 18.65 -41.82
C VAL A 114 -0.59 17.75 -40.85
N LYS A 115 0.39 16.98 -41.34
CA LYS A 115 1.31 16.20 -40.50
C LYS A 115 2.11 17.11 -39.57
N LEU A 116 2.76 18.15 -40.10
CA LEU A 116 3.55 19.09 -39.31
C LEU A 116 2.72 19.81 -38.23
N GLY A 117 1.50 20.25 -38.54
CA GLY A 117 0.61 20.87 -37.53
C GLY A 117 0.09 19.89 -36.47
N THR A 118 -0.07 18.60 -36.82
CA THR A 118 -0.43 17.55 -35.86
C THR A 118 0.77 17.22 -34.97
N THR A 119 1.96 17.09 -35.54
CA THR A 119 3.22 16.92 -34.79
C THR A 119 3.45 18.08 -33.85
N ALA A 120 3.27 19.32 -34.31
CA ALA A 120 3.38 20.51 -33.45
C ALA A 120 2.39 20.45 -32.28
N LEU A 121 1.11 20.11 -32.54
CA LEU A 121 0.11 19.96 -31.47
C LEU A 121 0.52 18.89 -30.46
N VAL A 122 0.98 17.72 -30.91
CA VAL A 122 1.45 16.65 -30.03
C VAL A 122 2.64 17.11 -29.19
N LEU A 123 3.61 17.84 -29.78
CA LEU A 123 4.75 18.38 -29.04
C LEU A 123 4.32 19.40 -27.97
N VAL A 124 3.35 20.28 -28.27
CA VAL A 124 2.77 21.19 -27.27
C VAL A 124 2.13 20.41 -26.13
N MET A 125 1.38 19.35 -26.44
CA MET A 125 0.72 18.52 -25.43
C MET A 125 1.72 17.77 -24.56
N LEU A 126 2.78 17.20 -25.15
CA LEU A 126 3.85 16.55 -24.40
C LEU A 126 4.60 17.54 -23.52
N PHE A 127 4.84 18.76 -24.01
CA PHE A 127 5.48 19.82 -23.24
C PHE A 127 4.59 20.29 -22.07
N GLU A 128 3.29 20.46 -22.30
CA GLU A 128 2.33 20.73 -21.22
C GLU A 128 2.30 19.60 -20.20
N LEU A 129 2.27 18.35 -20.65
CA LEU A 129 2.29 17.19 -19.76
C LEU A 129 3.57 17.16 -18.92
N LEU A 130 4.73 17.38 -19.53
CA LEU A 130 6.02 17.44 -18.84
C LEU A 130 6.04 18.54 -17.78
N ILE A 131 5.58 19.75 -18.11
CA ILE A 131 5.52 20.87 -17.16
C ILE A 131 4.55 20.58 -16.02
N ASN A 132 3.39 20.01 -16.30
CA ASN A 132 2.41 19.66 -15.27
C ASN A 132 2.91 18.53 -14.36
N VAL A 133 3.55 17.51 -14.92
CA VAL A 133 4.11 16.40 -14.15
C VAL A 133 5.27 16.89 -13.29
N THR A 134 6.24 17.60 -13.87
CA THR A 134 7.40 18.10 -13.11
C THR A 134 6.98 19.11 -12.05
N GLY A 135 6.12 20.07 -12.40
CA GLY A 135 5.58 21.05 -11.46
C GLY A 135 4.67 20.42 -10.39
N GLY A 136 3.97 19.33 -10.71
CA GLY A 136 3.17 18.56 -9.77
C GLY A 136 4.03 17.77 -8.79
N VAL A 137 5.05 17.06 -9.28
CA VAL A 137 6.01 16.32 -8.45
C VAL A 137 6.78 17.27 -7.53
N TYR A 138 7.23 18.43 -8.03
CA TYR A 138 7.92 19.43 -7.21
C TYR A 138 7.05 19.96 -6.06
N ASP A 139 5.78 20.26 -6.33
CA ASP A 139 4.83 20.74 -5.31
C ASP A 139 4.42 19.63 -4.34
N LEU A 140 4.32 18.38 -4.81
CA LEU A 140 4.20 17.21 -3.95
C LEU A 140 5.40 17.10 -3.01
N GLN A 141 6.63 17.21 -3.51
CA GLN A 141 7.83 17.14 -2.68
C GLN A 141 7.91 18.28 -1.64
N GLN A 142 7.43 19.48 -1.98
CA GLN A 142 7.40 20.61 -1.04
C GLN A 142 6.34 20.46 0.05
N ARG A 143 5.19 19.84 -0.25
CA ARG A 143 4.07 19.66 0.70
C ARG A 143 4.12 18.35 1.48
N TYR A 144 4.62 17.32 0.83
CA TYR A 144 4.72 15.94 1.30
C TYR A 144 6.11 15.43 0.91
N PRO A 145 7.18 15.89 1.58
CA PRO A 145 8.53 15.49 1.26
C PRO A 145 8.63 13.96 1.31
N LEU A 146 8.91 13.36 0.16
CA LEU A 146 9.21 11.94 0.06
C LEU A 146 10.59 11.72 0.68
N GLY A 147 10.73 10.66 1.46
CA GLY A 147 12.01 10.30 2.07
C GLY A 147 13.05 9.91 1.02
N ASP A 148 14.30 10.32 1.24
CA ASP A 148 15.41 9.98 0.34
C ASP A 148 15.73 8.48 0.39
N ARG A 149 16.14 7.93 -0.76
CA ARG A 149 16.51 6.51 -0.91
C ARG A 149 17.58 6.04 0.07
N ILE A 150 18.48 6.95 0.49
CA ILE A 150 19.52 6.66 1.47
C ILE A 150 18.96 6.19 2.82
N ASN A 151 17.74 6.60 3.18
CA ASN A 151 17.09 6.18 4.42
C ASN A 151 16.38 4.83 4.30
N TYR A 152 16.37 4.20 3.12
CA TYR A 152 15.66 2.96 2.85
C TYR A 152 16.59 1.89 2.27
N THR A 153 16.97 2.01 0.98
CA THR A 153 17.70 0.97 0.25
C THR A 153 19.11 1.37 -0.18
N ASP A 154 19.40 2.68 -0.25
CA ASP A 154 20.70 3.17 -0.74
C ASP A 154 21.68 3.47 0.40
N ASN A 155 21.79 2.55 1.36
CA ASN A 155 22.74 2.62 2.48
C ASN A 155 23.43 1.27 2.70
N ALA A 156 24.50 1.26 3.49
CA ALA A 156 25.32 0.07 3.72
C ALA A 156 24.52 -1.06 4.39
N ARG A 157 23.80 -0.76 5.49
CA ARG A 157 22.96 -1.72 6.22
C ARG A 157 21.99 -2.44 5.30
N ALA A 158 21.23 -1.68 4.49
CA ALA A 158 20.21 -2.26 3.64
C ALA A 158 20.80 -3.17 2.55
N ARG A 159 21.91 -2.77 1.91
CA ARG A 159 22.58 -3.62 0.92
C ARG A 159 23.15 -4.89 1.54
N GLU A 160 23.71 -4.79 2.74
CA GLU A 160 24.28 -5.92 3.46
C GLU A 160 23.20 -6.94 3.85
N ILE A 161 22.09 -6.47 4.45
CA ILE A 161 20.95 -7.32 4.81
C ILE A 161 20.31 -7.95 3.56
N SER A 162 20.05 -7.17 2.50
CA SER A 162 19.50 -7.71 1.25
C SER A 162 20.39 -8.80 0.65
N SER A 163 21.70 -8.58 0.59
CA SER A 163 22.64 -9.59 0.09
C SER A 163 22.58 -10.86 0.92
N ARG A 164 22.60 -10.73 2.26
CA ARG A 164 22.55 -11.89 3.15
C ARG A 164 21.24 -12.68 3.02
N ILE A 165 20.11 -12.00 2.84
CA ILE A 165 18.82 -12.66 2.60
C ILE A 165 18.83 -13.43 1.27
N GLU A 166 19.41 -12.86 0.21
CA GLU A 166 19.57 -13.55 -1.07
C GLU A 166 20.46 -14.79 -0.92
N ASP A 167 21.61 -14.65 -0.26
CA ASP A 167 22.54 -15.77 0.00
C ASP A 167 21.84 -16.92 0.76
N ILE A 168 21.11 -16.61 1.85
CA ILE A 168 20.41 -17.62 2.66
C ILE A 168 19.33 -18.34 1.83
N LYS A 169 18.57 -17.62 1.00
CA LYS A 169 17.55 -18.23 0.13
C LYS A 169 18.17 -19.13 -0.94
N GLU A 170 19.35 -18.76 -1.46
CA GLU A 170 20.09 -19.59 -2.41
C GLU A 170 20.68 -20.83 -1.74
N GLU A 171 21.27 -20.69 -0.54
CA GLU A 171 21.83 -21.79 0.25
C GLU A 171 20.76 -22.81 0.69
N SER A 172 19.59 -22.32 1.14
CA SER A 172 18.48 -23.19 1.55
C SER A 172 17.73 -23.80 0.36
N GLY A 173 17.86 -23.22 -0.83
CA GLY A 173 17.07 -23.58 -2.01
C GLY A 173 15.57 -23.29 -1.84
N ASN A 174 15.17 -22.54 -0.81
CA ASN A 174 13.78 -22.23 -0.49
C ASN A 174 13.51 -20.72 -0.63
N PRO A 175 12.87 -20.25 -1.72
CA PRO A 175 12.56 -18.84 -1.91
C PRO A 175 11.52 -18.30 -0.90
N TYR A 176 10.80 -19.19 -0.19
CA TYR A 176 9.81 -18.86 0.82
C TYR A 176 10.36 -18.78 2.24
N THR A 177 11.68 -18.98 2.42
CA THR A 177 12.38 -18.77 3.70
C THR A 177 11.94 -17.44 4.32
N ARG A 178 11.57 -17.47 5.62
CA ARG A 178 10.98 -16.32 6.31
C ARG A 178 11.98 -15.59 7.18
N PHE A 179 11.91 -14.26 7.15
CA PHE A 179 12.89 -13.37 7.80
C PHE A 179 12.19 -12.21 8.49
N GLU A 180 12.73 -11.79 9.62
CA GLU A 180 12.40 -10.51 10.25
C GLU A 180 13.64 -9.66 10.54
N ILE A 181 13.45 -8.34 10.52
CA ILE A 181 14.54 -7.37 10.58
C ILE A 181 14.24 -6.31 11.65
N LEU A 182 15.12 -6.23 12.64
CA LEU A 182 15.02 -5.29 13.75
C LEU A 182 16.18 -4.26 13.77
N PRO A 183 15.89 -3.02 14.21
CA PRO A 183 14.58 -2.40 14.16
C PRO A 183 14.14 -2.26 12.69
N ASP A 184 12.83 -2.16 12.49
CA ASP A 184 12.27 -1.88 11.16
C ASP A 184 12.66 -0.47 10.68
N THR A 185 12.88 -0.36 9.38
CA THR A 185 13.15 0.90 8.68
C THR A 185 11.85 1.66 8.42
N THR A 186 10.81 0.93 8.04
CA THR A 186 9.46 1.41 7.80
C THR A 186 8.45 0.28 7.99
N VAL A 187 7.16 0.64 8.03
CA VAL A 187 6.12 -0.36 7.81
C VAL A 187 6.28 -0.97 6.42
N ASN A 188 6.11 -2.30 6.31
CA ASN A 188 6.36 -3.12 5.11
C ASN A 188 7.85 -3.36 4.77
N ASP A 189 8.75 -3.38 5.76
CA ASP A 189 10.13 -3.82 5.55
C ASP A 189 10.27 -5.14 4.77
N PRO A 190 9.42 -6.16 4.95
CA PRO A 190 9.49 -7.36 4.12
C PRO A 190 9.40 -7.08 2.61
N MET A 191 8.54 -6.13 2.20
CA MET A 191 8.46 -5.70 0.79
C MET A 191 9.67 -4.85 0.38
N LEU A 192 10.26 -4.11 1.31
CA LEU A 192 11.46 -3.30 1.06
C LEU A 192 12.67 -4.20 0.74
N PHE A 193 12.83 -5.28 1.50
CA PHE A 193 13.94 -6.23 1.41
C PHE A 193 13.65 -7.44 0.52
N SER A 194 12.46 -7.53 -0.08
CA SER A 194 12.00 -8.70 -0.84
C SER A 194 12.10 -10.01 -0.03
N SER A 195 11.82 -9.94 1.27
CA SER A 195 11.80 -11.07 2.21
C SER A 195 10.37 -11.53 2.49
N ASN A 196 10.22 -12.77 2.96
CA ASN A 196 8.92 -13.32 3.39
C ASN A 196 8.74 -13.06 4.89
N GLY A 197 8.42 -11.83 5.26
CA GLY A 197 8.16 -11.46 6.65
C GLY A 197 6.68 -11.51 7.04
N PHE A 198 6.41 -10.94 8.20
CA PHE A 198 5.13 -10.88 8.89
C PHE A 198 4.46 -9.51 8.74
N THR A 199 5.21 -8.41 8.92
CA THR A 199 4.67 -7.04 8.91
C THR A 199 3.87 -6.72 7.63
N ILE A 200 2.68 -6.12 7.80
CA ILE A 200 1.90 -5.58 6.67
C ILE A 200 1.15 -4.28 7.02
N PHE A 201 1.15 -3.34 6.08
CA PHE A 201 0.22 -2.24 5.97
C PHE A 201 -0.27 -2.19 4.53
N ALA A 202 -1.55 -2.52 4.34
CA ALA A 202 -2.19 -2.41 3.04
C ALA A 202 -3.64 -1.96 3.21
N SER A 203 -4.06 -0.97 2.42
CA SER A 203 -5.45 -0.50 2.43
C SER A 203 -6.48 -1.57 2.04
N THR A 204 -6.02 -2.66 1.44
CA THR A 204 -6.82 -3.81 1.03
C THR A 204 -6.64 -5.02 1.94
N PHE A 205 -5.81 -4.92 2.99
CA PHE A 205 -5.74 -5.98 4.00
C PHE A 205 -7.05 -6.02 4.79
N GLN A 206 -7.42 -7.21 5.20
CA GLN A 206 -8.66 -7.47 5.93
C GLN A 206 -8.57 -7.01 7.38
N GLU A 207 -9.69 -6.53 7.92
CA GLU A 207 -9.78 -6.05 9.30
C GLU A 207 -9.85 -7.19 10.31
N ALA A 208 -10.41 -8.35 9.93
CA ALA A 208 -10.72 -9.45 10.85
C ALA A 208 -9.53 -9.95 11.69
N PRO A 209 -8.31 -10.16 11.12
CA PRO A 209 -7.17 -10.63 11.91
C PRO A 209 -6.62 -9.59 12.90
N ILE A 210 -6.94 -8.31 12.74
CA ILE A 210 -6.24 -7.22 13.44
C ILE A 210 -6.42 -7.30 14.95
N ALA A 211 -7.63 -7.58 15.42
CA ALA A 211 -7.90 -7.68 16.85
C ALA A 211 -7.12 -8.83 17.50
N PHE A 212 -7.10 -10.01 16.88
CA PHE A 212 -6.38 -11.15 17.45
C PHE A 212 -4.86 -10.96 17.41
N LEU A 213 -4.33 -10.27 16.41
CA LEU A 213 -2.90 -9.92 16.38
C LEU A 213 -2.53 -8.91 17.47
N GLU A 214 -3.45 -8.01 17.81
CA GLU A 214 -3.31 -7.11 18.96
C GLU A 214 -3.32 -7.90 20.28
N ASP A 215 -4.25 -8.84 20.42
CA ASP A 215 -4.34 -9.77 21.57
C ASP A 215 -3.06 -10.60 21.73
N LEU A 216 -2.38 -10.96 20.62
CA LEU A 216 -1.10 -11.67 20.62
C LEU A 216 0.12 -10.78 20.95
N GLY A 217 -0.08 -9.46 21.08
CA GLY A 217 0.95 -8.49 21.50
C GLY A 217 1.58 -7.68 20.38
N TYR A 218 1.12 -7.81 19.13
CA TYR A 218 1.67 -7.05 18.01
C TYR A 218 1.05 -5.65 17.91
N PRO A 219 1.86 -4.60 17.67
CA PRO A 219 1.35 -3.27 17.42
C PRO A 219 0.49 -3.21 16.15
N THR A 220 -0.75 -2.73 16.29
CA THR A 220 -1.69 -2.58 15.17
C THR A 220 -2.15 -1.14 15.00
N ASN A 221 -2.83 -0.85 13.88
CA ASN A 221 -3.57 0.40 13.71
C ASN A 221 -5.09 0.25 13.96
N GLY A 222 -5.53 -0.93 14.40
CA GLY A 222 -6.93 -1.28 14.61
C GLY A 222 -7.79 -1.35 13.34
N VAL A 223 -7.20 -1.38 12.13
CA VAL A 223 -7.96 -1.35 10.87
C VAL A 223 -7.42 -2.33 9.82
N ASN A 224 -6.15 -2.21 9.44
CA ASN A 224 -5.60 -2.91 8.26
C ASN A 224 -4.07 -2.99 8.26
N SER A 225 -3.44 -2.88 9.43
CA SER A 225 -2.01 -3.09 9.56
C SER A 225 -1.62 -3.59 10.93
N PHE A 226 -0.59 -4.42 10.94
CA PHE A 226 0.11 -4.88 12.12
C PHE A 226 1.62 -4.91 11.80
N GLN A 227 2.44 -4.79 12.84
CA GLN A 227 3.89 -4.70 12.69
C GLN A 227 4.61 -5.70 13.57
N TYR A 228 5.62 -6.33 12.99
CA TYR A 228 6.69 -6.99 13.72
C TYR A 228 7.63 -5.90 14.26
N LYS A 229 7.39 -5.45 15.49
CA LYS A 229 8.35 -4.60 16.21
C LYS A 229 9.33 -5.41 17.02
N GLU A 230 8.85 -6.54 17.52
CA GLU A 230 9.52 -7.57 18.32
C GLU A 230 8.52 -8.74 18.41
N SER A 231 8.97 -9.92 18.83
CA SER A 231 8.10 -11.06 19.06
C SER A 231 8.61 -11.97 20.17
N SER A 232 7.83 -13.00 20.51
CA SER A 232 8.28 -14.10 21.35
C SER A 232 8.84 -15.21 20.46
N LEU A 233 9.77 -16.00 20.98
CA LEU A 233 10.27 -17.18 20.24
C LEU A 233 9.13 -18.14 19.88
N PHE A 234 8.14 -18.29 20.77
CA PHE A 234 6.94 -19.08 20.49
C PHE A 234 6.18 -18.60 19.25
N MET A 235 5.89 -17.30 19.15
CA MET A 235 5.17 -16.78 18.00
C MET A 235 6.02 -16.79 16.73
N ASP A 236 7.33 -16.53 16.82
CA ASP A 236 8.25 -16.70 15.69
C ASP A 236 8.24 -18.13 15.17
N SER A 237 8.25 -19.12 16.06
CA SER A 237 8.16 -20.53 15.71
C SER A 237 6.86 -20.88 15.02
N ILE A 238 5.71 -20.48 15.58
CA ILE A 238 4.37 -20.71 15.01
C ILE A 238 4.21 -20.04 13.64
N MET A 239 4.75 -18.83 13.49
CA MET A 239 4.71 -18.07 12.24
C MET A 239 5.78 -18.49 11.24
N GLY A 240 6.60 -19.50 11.58
CA GLY A 240 7.67 -20.03 10.75
C GLY A 240 8.78 -19.03 10.44
N ILE A 241 9.04 -18.04 11.31
CA ILE A 241 10.14 -17.08 11.15
C ILE A 241 11.45 -17.81 11.44
N GLU A 242 12.25 -18.04 10.40
CA GLU A 242 13.48 -18.84 10.46
C GLU A 242 14.71 -18.00 10.84
N TYR A 243 14.74 -16.72 10.43
CA TYR A 243 15.90 -15.86 10.62
C TYR A 243 15.51 -14.47 11.16
N LEU A 244 16.24 -14.02 12.18
CA LEU A 244 16.06 -12.71 12.80
C LEU A 244 17.35 -11.89 12.69
N PHE A 245 17.26 -10.74 12.02
CA PHE A 245 18.33 -9.74 12.03
C PHE A 245 18.13 -8.78 13.20
N ARG A 246 19.13 -8.66 14.07
CA ARG A 246 19.21 -7.61 15.10
C ARG A 246 20.30 -6.59 14.75
N PRO A 247 20.30 -5.38 15.34
CA PRO A 247 21.43 -4.45 15.20
C PRO A 247 22.75 -5.08 15.64
N TRP A 248 23.86 -4.66 15.03
CA TRP A 248 25.21 -5.12 15.40
C TRP A 248 25.56 -4.82 16.88
N ASP A 249 24.98 -3.76 17.43
CA ASP A 249 25.16 -3.29 18.81
C ASP A 249 24.00 -3.71 19.72
N SER A 250 23.21 -4.72 19.34
CA SER A 250 22.16 -5.25 20.20
C SER A 250 22.76 -5.80 21.50
N VAL A 251 22.13 -5.42 22.62
CA VAL A 251 22.44 -5.93 23.96
C VAL A 251 21.65 -7.20 24.30
N ILE A 252 20.71 -7.61 23.43
CA ILE A 252 19.86 -8.77 23.69
C ILE A 252 20.69 -10.04 23.45
N GLN A 253 20.79 -10.88 24.48
CA GLN A 253 21.54 -12.13 24.42
C GLN A 253 20.62 -13.28 24.06
N GLU A 254 20.65 -13.71 22.81
CA GLU A 254 19.81 -14.80 22.29
C GLU A 254 20.48 -16.15 22.56
N GLN A 255 20.09 -16.85 23.63
CA GLN A 255 20.60 -18.22 23.89
C GLN A 255 19.74 -19.33 23.31
N MET A 256 18.47 -19.03 23.01
CA MET A 256 17.52 -19.99 22.42
C MET A 256 17.59 -20.05 20.89
N ARG A 257 18.28 -19.09 20.24
CA ARG A 257 18.48 -19.06 18.79
C ARG A 257 19.96 -19.26 18.49
N THR A 258 20.27 -19.97 17.41
CA THR A 258 21.66 -20.15 16.98
C THR A 258 22.18 -18.87 16.33
N GLU A 259 23.23 -18.27 16.89
CA GLU A 259 23.93 -17.15 16.27
C GLU A 259 24.70 -17.61 15.02
N LEU A 260 24.53 -16.88 13.91
CA LEU A 260 25.23 -17.09 12.65
C LEU A 260 26.23 -15.96 12.38
N ASP A 261 27.01 -16.11 11.31
CA ASP A 261 27.95 -15.08 10.86
C ASP A 261 27.28 -13.70 10.75
N ALA A 262 27.74 -12.79 11.61
CA ALA A 262 27.27 -11.41 11.68
C ALA A 262 27.85 -10.52 10.58
N GLY A 263 27.14 -9.45 10.27
CA GLY A 263 27.59 -8.39 9.38
C GLY A 263 28.16 -7.18 10.13
N ALA A 264 28.65 -6.20 9.40
CA ALA A 264 29.07 -4.91 9.95
C ALA A 264 27.91 -4.09 10.52
N ASN A 265 26.67 -4.34 10.08
CA ASN A 265 25.48 -3.59 10.51
C ASN A 265 24.41 -4.46 11.19
N TYR A 266 24.63 -5.76 11.38
CA TYR A 266 23.66 -6.65 12.00
C TYR A 266 24.32 -7.83 12.74
N GLN A 267 23.61 -8.35 13.75
CA GLN A 267 23.72 -9.72 14.23
C GLN A 267 22.63 -10.56 13.56
N LEU A 268 22.90 -11.85 13.33
CA LEU A 268 21.97 -12.75 12.67
C LEU A 268 21.76 -14.00 13.51
N TYR A 269 20.49 -14.34 13.73
CA TYR A 269 20.08 -15.48 14.52
C TYR A 269 19.17 -16.39 13.70
N GLN A 270 19.37 -17.70 13.84
CA GLN A 270 18.51 -18.74 13.28
C GLN A 270 17.59 -19.29 14.38
N ASN A 271 16.29 -19.35 14.09
CA ASN A 271 15.30 -20.01 14.92
C ASN A 271 15.25 -21.51 14.58
N ASP A 272 15.91 -22.33 15.39
CA ASP A 272 15.92 -23.79 15.23
C ASP A 272 14.56 -24.43 15.56
N TYR A 273 13.64 -23.66 16.14
CA TYR A 273 12.29 -24.07 16.49
C TYR A 273 11.24 -23.60 15.46
N ALA A 274 11.64 -23.03 14.33
CA ALA A 274 10.71 -22.59 13.29
C ALA A 274 9.86 -23.77 12.80
N LEU A 275 8.54 -23.65 12.87
CA LEU A 275 7.62 -24.69 12.45
C LEU A 275 7.42 -24.67 10.93
N PRO A 276 7.13 -25.84 10.32
CA PRO A 276 6.84 -25.91 8.90
C PRO A 276 5.58 -25.11 8.54
N PHE A 277 5.45 -24.75 7.26
CA PHE A 277 4.34 -23.93 6.75
C PHE A 277 2.94 -24.47 7.06
N GLY A 278 2.80 -25.75 7.36
CA GLY A 278 1.59 -26.30 7.96
C GLY A 278 1.94 -27.43 8.91
N PHE A 279 1.14 -27.60 9.96
CA PHE A 279 1.28 -28.69 10.92
C PHE A 279 -0.06 -29.03 11.57
N PHE A 280 -0.20 -30.25 12.08
CA PHE A 280 -1.41 -30.70 12.74
C PHE A 280 -1.58 -30.04 14.12
N VAL A 281 -2.83 -29.72 14.45
CA VAL A 281 -3.25 -29.22 15.77
C VAL A 281 -4.54 -29.89 16.21
N SER A 282 -4.74 -29.96 17.53
CA SER A 282 -5.88 -30.60 18.17
C SER A 282 -7.22 -30.03 17.69
N GLN A 283 -8.28 -30.85 17.71
CA GLN A 283 -9.64 -30.39 17.46
C GLN A 283 -10.09 -29.28 18.44
N THR A 284 -9.54 -29.23 19.65
CA THR A 284 -9.81 -28.18 20.65
C THR A 284 -9.36 -26.79 20.20
N THR A 285 -8.56 -26.68 19.14
CA THR A 285 -8.08 -25.39 18.61
C THR A 285 -9.24 -24.44 18.31
N SER A 286 -10.37 -24.94 17.80
CA SER A 286 -11.54 -24.11 17.48
C SER A 286 -12.21 -23.49 18.71
N ASP A 287 -11.98 -24.03 19.92
CA ASP A 287 -12.62 -23.55 21.14
C ASP A 287 -12.21 -22.10 21.47
N ILE A 288 -11.02 -21.68 21.01
CA ILE A 288 -10.51 -20.32 21.16
C ILE A 288 -11.48 -19.27 20.59
N ASN A 289 -12.30 -19.65 19.60
CA ASN A 289 -13.29 -18.77 18.98
C ASN A 289 -14.45 -18.43 19.92
N THR A 290 -14.69 -19.27 20.93
CA THR A 290 -15.83 -19.16 21.84
C THR A 290 -15.43 -18.78 23.26
N GLN A 291 -14.16 -18.96 23.62
CA GLN A 291 -13.65 -18.63 24.94
C GLN A 291 -13.36 -17.14 25.11
N GLU A 292 -13.39 -16.70 26.36
CA GLU A 292 -12.90 -15.37 26.75
C GLU A 292 -11.37 -15.33 26.59
N ILE A 293 -10.88 -14.28 25.94
CA ILE A 293 -9.45 -14.10 25.69
C ILE A 293 -8.82 -13.45 26.93
N PRO A 294 -7.69 -13.99 27.45
CA PRO A 294 -6.95 -13.37 28.53
C PRO A 294 -6.48 -11.95 28.19
N GLU A 295 -6.25 -11.11 29.22
CA GLU A 295 -5.79 -9.72 29.00
C GLU A 295 -4.31 -9.63 28.60
N SER A 296 -3.46 -10.56 29.06
CA SER A 296 -2.02 -10.55 28.78
C SER A 296 -1.69 -11.23 27.45
N PRO A 297 -0.86 -10.63 26.56
CA PRO A 297 -0.44 -11.27 25.32
C PRO A 297 0.20 -12.65 25.50
N PHE A 298 1.00 -12.84 26.55
CA PHE A 298 1.60 -14.13 26.85
C PHE A 298 0.57 -15.16 27.28
N ALA A 299 -0.46 -14.75 28.01
CA ALA A 299 -1.57 -15.62 28.38
C ALA A 299 -2.46 -15.98 27.17
N VAL A 300 -2.59 -15.09 26.18
CA VAL A 300 -3.25 -15.40 24.90
C VAL A 300 -2.44 -16.44 24.12
N GLN A 301 -1.11 -16.26 24.04
CA GLN A 301 -0.20 -17.23 23.41
C GLN A 301 -0.24 -18.59 24.12
N GLU A 302 -0.22 -18.60 25.45
CA GLU A 302 -0.37 -19.80 26.29
C GLU A 302 -1.69 -20.52 26.00
N ARG A 303 -2.80 -19.77 25.98
CA ARG A 303 -4.13 -20.33 25.66
C ARG A 303 -4.16 -20.90 24.25
N MET A 304 -3.57 -20.21 23.28
CA MET A 304 -3.47 -20.69 21.91
C MET A 304 -2.65 -21.99 21.85
N ASN A 305 -1.53 -22.07 22.57
CA ASN A 305 -0.70 -23.27 22.66
C ASN A 305 -1.47 -24.48 23.23
N ASP A 306 -2.11 -24.29 24.39
CA ASP A 306 -2.90 -25.32 25.06
C ASP A 306 -4.00 -25.88 24.13
N LEU A 307 -4.78 -24.99 23.52
CA LEU A 307 -5.88 -25.39 22.63
C LEU A 307 -5.39 -26.06 21.34
N MET A 308 -4.19 -25.72 20.85
CA MET A 308 -3.55 -26.37 19.70
C MET A 308 -3.01 -27.77 20.01
N GLY A 309 -2.97 -28.19 21.28
CA GLY A 309 -2.45 -29.49 21.71
C GLY A 309 -1.00 -29.45 22.24
N GLY A 310 -0.48 -28.24 22.49
CA GLY A 310 0.80 -28.03 23.17
C GLY A 310 0.77 -28.46 24.63
N THR A 311 1.81 -28.08 25.37
CA THR A 311 1.88 -28.22 26.83
C THR A 311 1.38 -26.97 27.52
N GLU A 312 0.81 -27.13 28.71
CA GLU A 312 0.51 -25.98 29.57
C GLU A 312 1.80 -25.37 30.15
N GLN A 313 1.74 -24.08 30.47
CA GLN A 313 2.74 -23.29 31.19
C GLN A 313 4.08 -23.12 30.44
N ILE A 314 4.03 -22.73 29.15
CA ILE A 314 5.24 -22.31 28.42
C ILE A 314 5.80 -20.98 28.92
N TYR A 315 4.99 -20.18 29.64
CA TYR A 315 5.41 -18.94 30.28
C TYR A 315 5.20 -18.97 31.81
N GLU A 316 6.25 -18.64 32.54
CA GLU A 316 6.23 -18.40 33.97
C GLU A 316 6.08 -16.88 34.23
N PRO A 317 4.97 -16.38 34.79
CA PRO A 317 4.78 -14.95 35.04
C PRO A 317 5.62 -14.45 36.22
N LEU A 318 6.23 -13.28 36.05
CA LEU A 318 6.98 -12.58 37.09
C LEU A 318 6.32 -11.25 37.44
N ARG A 319 6.44 -10.86 38.72
CA ARG A 319 5.96 -9.58 39.21
C ARG A 319 7.00 -8.48 38.98
N LEU A 320 6.55 -7.36 38.43
CA LEU A 320 7.28 -6.10 38.39
C LEU A 320 6.91 -5.24 39.61
N LEU A 321 7.90 -4.57 40.19
CA LEU A 321 7.73 -3.69 41.34
C LEU A 321 7.94 -2.23 40.95
N PRO A 322 7.14 -1.29 41.48
CA PRO A 322 7.41 0.14 41.34
C PRO A 322 8.76 0.55 41.93
N TRP A 323 9.56 1.27 41.14
CA TRP A 323 10.80 1.90 41.62
C TRP A 323 10.52 3.36 42.01
N LEU A 324 10.35 3.61 43.31
CA LEU A 324 9.93 4.93 43.82
C LEU A 324 11.08 5.88 44.17
N SER A 325 12.33 5.43 44.09
CA SER A 325 13.50 6.29 44.37
C SER A 325 13.83 7.26 43.23
N GLU A 326 13.32 7.01 42.02
CA GLU A 326 13.50 7.86 40.84
C GLU A 326 12.23 7.84 39.98
N GLY A 327 11.98 8.93 39.26
CA GLY A 327 10.93 8.98 38.25
C GLY A 327 9.57 9.45 38.71
N ALA A 328 8.57 9.13 37.90
CA ALA A 328 7.16 9.40 38.18
C ALA A 328 6.69 8.52 39.34
N TYR A 329 5.69 8.99 40.07
CA TYR A 329 5.05 8.13 41.06
C TYR A 329 4.34 6.98 40.33
N VAL A 330 4.56 5.75 40.80
CA VAL A 330 3.94 4.54 40.24
C VAL A 330 3.34 3.72 41.38
N GLU A 331 2.13 3.23 41.19
CA GLU A 331 1.42 2.39 42.15
C GLU A 331 0.84 1.18 41.42
N GLU A 332 1.07 -0.01 41.97
CA GLU A 332 0.44 -1.23 41.49
C GLU A 332 -1.03 -1.24 41.91
N ARG A 333 -1.92 -1.48 40.96
CA ARG A 333 -3.39 -1.54 41.16
C ARG A 333 -4.02 -2.86 40.75
N GLY A 334 -3.36 -3.63 39.90
CA GLY A 334 -3.85 -4.92 39.41
C GLY A 334 -3.84 -5.99 40.51
N LEU A 335 -4.86 -6.84 40.54
CA LEU A 335 -4.92 -7.98 41.47
C LEU A 335 -3.83 -9.02 41.17
N ALA A 336 -3.36 -9.08 39.93
CA ALA A 336 -2.27 -9.95 39.47
C ALA A 336 -0.89 -9.28 39.48
N GLY A 337 -0.80 -8.00 39.89
CA GLY A 337 0.45 -7.23 39.92
C GLY A 337 1.00 -6.82 38.55
N ASP A 338 0.10 -6.67 37.58
CA ASP A 338 0.35 -6.38 36.17
C ASP A 338 -0.14 -4.98 35.74
N GLN A 339 -1.14 -4.43 36.43
CA GLN A 339 -1.66 -3.08 36.19
C GLN A 339 -1.03 -2.05 37.13
N PHE A 340 -0.58 -0.95 36.55
CA PHE A 340 0.10 0.14 37.24
C PHE A 340 -0.55 1.48 36.91
N TYR A 341 -0.73 2.30 37.94
CA TYR A 341 -1.05 3.71 37.79
C TYR A 341 0.22 4.54 37.89
N ALA A 342 0.43 5.42 36.92
CA ALA A 342 1.49 6.41 36.99
C ALA A 342 0.93 7.84 36.96
N ARG A 343 1.62 8.71 37.70
CA ARG A 343 1.35 10.14 37.72
C ARG A 343 2.63 10.89 37.38
N SER A 344 2.62 11.56 36.23
CA SER A 344 3.72 12.43 35.78
C SER A 344 3.75 13.67 36.70
N GLY A 345 4.37 13.51 37.86
CA GLY A 345 4.73 14.62 38.75
C GLY A 345 5.96 15.32 38.18
N ASP A 346 7.12 15.09 38.80
CA ASP A 346 8.38 15.73 38.41
C ASP A 346 9.08 15.06 37.21
N SER A 347 8.65 13.86 36.80
CA SER A 347 9.26 13.08 35.72
C SER A 347 8.23 12.57 34.71
N GLU A 348 8.68 12.37 33.47
CA GLU A 348 7.91 11.77 32.37
C GLU A 348 8.01 10.23 32.34
N TRP A 349 8.87 9.64 33.17
CA TRP A 349 9.18 8.20 33.15
C TRP A 349 8.68 7.51 34.41
N ALA A 350 7.81 6.52 34.23
CA ALA A 350 7.44 5.54 35.26
C ALA A 350 8.45 4.38 35.25
N PHE A 351 8.99 4.02 36.41
CA PHE A 351 10.02 2.99 36.53
C PHE A 351 9.46 1.77 37.26
N LEU A 352 9.66 0.61 36.65
CA LEU A 352 9.38 -0.71 37.19
C LEU A 352 10.67 -1.52 37.20
N TYR A 353 10.81 -2.46 38.12
CA TYR A 353 11.96 -3.36 38.17
C TYR A 353 11.60 -4.72 38.74
N THR A 354 12.46 -5.70 38.48
CA THR A 354 12.48 -6.96 39.22
C THR A 354 13.91 -7.49 39.30
N VAL A 355 14.21 -8.26 40.35
CA VAL A 355 15.45 -9.00 40.46
C VAL A 355 15.15 -10.44 40.04
N VAL A 356 15.91 -10.94 39.09
CA VAL A 356 15.71 -12.27 38.52
C VAL A 356 16.18 -13.33 39.50
N GLU A 357 15.32 -14.30 39.84
CA GLU A 357 15.66 -15.40 40.76
C GLU A 357 16.32 -16.59 40.04
N GLU A 358 16.00 -16.79 38.76
CA GLU A 358 16.46 -17.93 37.96
C GLU A 358 16.96 -17.46 36.60
N SER A 359 18.10 -17.98 36.14
CA SER A 359 18.59 -17.63 34.80
C SER A 359 17.66 -18.19 33.72
N GLY A 360 17.43 -17.43 32.66
CA GLY A 360 16.58 -17.87 31.56
C GLY A 360 16.26 -16.77 30.55
N SER A 361 15.44 -17.10 29.55
CA SER A 361 14.96 -16.15 28.54
C SER A 361 13.70 -15.43 29.01
N TYR A 362 13.74 -14.10 28.98
CA TYR A 362 12.66 -13.25 29.49
C TYR A 362 11.97 -12.47 28.38
N TYR A 363 10.66 -12.28 28.52
CA TYR A 363 9.84 -11.49 27.61
C TYR A 363 9.00 -10.48 28.39
N LEU A 364 8.85 -9.30 27.81
CA LEU A 364 8.09 -8.20 28.41
C LEU A 364 7.07 -7.67 27.42
N ALA A 365 5.83 -7.47 27.87
CA ALA A 365 4.77 -6.81 27.11
C ALA A 365 4.16 -5.65 27.91
N TRP A 366 3.56 -4.70 27.21
CA TRP A 366 2.87 -3.57 27.82
C TRP A 366 1.63 -3.17 27.02
N ASP A 367 0.69 -2.53 27.70
CA ASP A 367 -0.51 -1.95 27.09
C ASP A 367 -0.92 -0.63 27.77
N ASP A 368 -1.34 0.34 26.97
CA ASP A 368 -1.78 1.66 27.40
C ASP A 368 -3.29 1.66 27.62
N ILE A 369 -3.72 1.80 28.86
CA ILE A 369 -5.15 1.94 29.17
C ILE A 369 -5.56 3.40 29.01
N ASN A 370 -4.88 4.31 29.74
CA ASN A 370 -5.09 5.75 29.63
C ASN A 370 -3.89 6.59 30.12
N ALA A 371 -2.73 5.97 30.41
CA ALA A 371 -1.50 6.67 30.80
C ALA A 371 -0.95 7.55 29.66
N GLY A 372 -1.27 7.21 28.41
CA GLY A 372 -0.82 7.91 27.22
C GLY A 372 0.64 7.63 26.89
N ILE A 373 1.05 6.36 26.90
CA ILE A 373 2.44 5.92 26.62
C ILE A 373 2.99 6.56 25.32
N LYS A 374 4.22 7.07 25.39
CA LYS A 374 4.93 7.73 24.29
C LYS A 374 5.99 6.82 23.67
N ASN A 375 6.66 6.03 24.50
CA ASN A 375 7.62 4.99 24.17
C ASN A 375 8.02 4.27 25.47
N VAL A 376 8.73 3.17 25.32
CA VAL A 376 9.28 2.41 26.44
C VAL A 376 10.75 2.08 26.20
N ASN A 377 11.50 1.90 27.28
CA ASN A 377 12.89 1.44 27.24
C ASN A 377 13.24 0.79 28.57
N GLY A 378 14.47 0.37 28.74
CA GLY A 378 14.88 -0.25 29.99
C GLY A 378 16.36 -0.53 30.05
N PHE A 379 16.75 -1.24 31.10
CA PHE A 379 18.09 -1.76 31.28
C PHE A 379 18.06 -3.20 31.77
N LEU A 380 19.04 -3.98 31.34
CA LEU A 380 19.32 -5.34 31.81
C LEU A 380 20.65 -5.35 32.58
N ARG A 381 20.95 -6.45 33.28
CA ARG A 381 22.25 -6.71 33.92
C ARG A 381 22.70 -5.57 34.84
N ASP A 382 21.86 -5.27 35.84
CA ASP A 382 22.09 -4.23 36.84
C ASP A 382 22.30 -2.82 36.28
N GLY A 383 21.64 -2.53 35.16
CA GLY A 383 21.62 -1.19 34.58
C GLY A 383 22.68 -0.93 33.50
N SER A 384 23.51 -1.91 33.15
CA SER A 384 24.57 -1.71 32.15
C SER A 384 24.04 -1.67 30.72
N ASP A 385 23.02 -2.47 30.44
CA ASP A 385 22.63 -2.81 29.07
C ASP A 385 21.31 -2.15 28.71
N PHE A 386 21.40 -1.00 28.05
CA PHE A 386 20.24 -0.22 27.64
C PHE A 386 19.55 -0.82 26.41
N PHE A 387 18.26 -1.04 26.50
CA PHE A 387 17.40 -1.39 25.36
C PHE A 387 16.30 -0.36 25.17
N GLN A 388 15.82 -0.22 23.94
CA GLN A 388 14.67 0.61 23.60
C GLN A 388 13.84 -0.07 22.52
N VAL A 389 12.53 -0.09 22.71
CA VAL A 389 11.57 -0.61 21.73
C VAL A 389 10.49 0.42 21.46
N GLY A 390 10.11 0.55 20.18
CA GLY A 390 9.09 1.49 19.76
C GLY A 390 7.68 0.95 19.96
N GLY A 391 6.81 1.72 20.62
CA GLY A 391 5.38 1.45 20.72
C GLY A 391 4.70 2.46 21.64
N LYS A 392 3.53 2.97 21.25
CA LYS A 392 2.79 4.00 22.00
C LYS A 392 1.54 3.49 22.68
N THR A 393 0.97 2.42 22.17
CA THR A 393 -0.27 1.86 22.70
C THR A 393 0.07 0.54 23.38
N ASN A 394 0.58 -0.40 22.62
CA ASN A 394 1.00 -1.70 23.10
C ASN A 394 2.30 -2.16 22.42
N GLY A 395 2.84 -3.26 22.92
CA GLY A 395 3.92 -3.98 22.28
C GLY A 395 4.52 -5.04 23.19
N MET A 396 5.52 -5.72 22.66
CA MET A 396 6.26 -6.79 23.31
C MET A 396 7.75 -6.65 22.98
N ILE A 397 8.63 -7.27 23.77
CA ILE A 397 10.06 -7.39 23.51
C ILE A 397 10.61 -8.69 24.09
N ASP A 398 11.46 -9.36 23.31
CA ASP A 398 12.40 -10.38 23.79
C ASP A 398 13.56 -9.68 24.52
N LEU A 399 13.66 -9.88 25.84
CA LEU A 399 14.74 -9.34 26.65
C LEU A 399 16.01 -10.22 26.58
N GLY A 400 15.93 -11.37 25.90
CA GLY A 400 16.99 -12.36 25.83
C GLY A 400 17.23 -13.06 27.16
N TYR A 401 18.39 -13.68 27.26
CA TYR A 401 18.84 -14.39 28.44
C TYR A 401 19.33 -13.41 29.52
N VAL A 402 18.85 -13.61 30.74
CA VAL A 402 19.20 -12.84 31.94
C VAL A 402 19.62 -13.82 33.03
N GLU A 403 20.69 -13.52 33.76
CA GLU A 403 21.22 -14.40 34.81
C GLU A 403 20.49 -14.20 36.15
N ALA A 404 20.43 -15.26 36.94
CA ALA A 404 19.96 -15.20 38.32
C ALA A 404 20.78 -14.17 39.13
N GLY A 405 20.07 -13.26 39.79
CA GLY A 405 20.63 -12.16 40.57
C GLY A 405 20.67 -10.83 39.83
N ASP A 406 20.58 -10.82 38.49
CA ASP A 406 20.54 -9.57 37.72
C ASP A 406 19.21 -8.85 37.86
N THR A 407 19.24 -7.53 37.68
CA THR A 407 18.03 -6.69 37.68
C THR A 407 17.54 -6.38 36.26
N ILE A 408 16.24 -6.57 36.03
CA ILE A 408 15.52 -6.05 34.86
C ILE A 408 14.85 -4.73 35.26
N HIS A 409 15.20 -3.65 34.57
CA HIS A 409 14.57 -2.34 34.71
C HIS A 409 13.70 -2.05 33.49
N PHE A 410 12.42 -1.76 33.72
CA PHE A 410 11.49 -1.33 32.69
C PHE A 410 11.03 0.10 32.93
N ARG A 411 11.05 0.93 31.88
CA ARG A 411 10.67 2.34 31.96
C ARG A 411 9.65 2.69 30.90
N VAL A 412 8.58 3.33 31.35
CA VAL A 412 7.45 3.75 30.52
C VAL A 412 7.40 5.27 30.46
N ASN A 413 7.56 5.84 29.27
CA ASN A 413 7.41 7.28 29.08
C ASN A 413 5.93 7.63 28.94
N ILE A 414 5.36 8.29 29.94
CA ILE A 414 3.98 8.78 29.93
C ILE A 414 3.90 10.24 29.45
N GLY A 415 5.04 10.91 29.27
CA GLY A 415 5.15 12.33 28.96
C GLY A 415 5.00 13.22 30.19
N ARG A 416 5.38 14.50 30.06
CA ARG A 416 5.33 15.48 31.16
C ARG A 416 4.22 16.51 30.94
N ASN A 417 3.16 16.47 31.75
CA ASN A 417 2.16 17.54 31.87
C ASN A 417 1.37 17.36 33.17
N GLU A 418 0.97 18.45 33.85
CA GLU A 418 0.29 18.47 35.17
C GLU A 418 -1.03 17.66 35.23
N GLN A 419 -1.53 17.17 34.09
CA GLN A 419 -2.73 16.33 33.97
C GLN A 419 -2.44 14.92 33.41
N THR A 420 -1.17 14.52 33.32
CA THR A 420 -0.83 13.18 32.81
C THR A 420 -0.76 12.22 33.98
N GLU A 421 -1.90 11.58 34.19
CA GLU A 421 -2.05 10.46 35.10
C GLU A 421 -2.87 9.39 34.39
N GLY A 422 -2.56 8.14 34.65
CA GLY A 422 -3.30 7.05 34.07
C GLY A 422 -2.72 5.68 34.37
N ASP A 423 -3.49 4.67 33.98
CA ASP A 423 -3.22 3.27 34.13
C ASP A 423 -2.57 2.72 32.84
N PHE A 424 -1.68 1.77 33.02
CA PHE A 424 -1.07 0.95 31.98
C PHE A 424 -0.81 -0.45 32.54
N ASN A 425 -0.67 -1.43 31.65
CA ASN A 425 -0.30 -2.78 32.02
C ASN A 425 1.16 -3.06 31.64
N ALA A 426 1.83 -3.88 32.44
CA ALA A 426 3.15 -4.43 32.14
C ALA A 426 3.20 -5.89 32.57
N TYR A 427 3.55 -6.77 31.64
CA TYR A 427 3.58 -8.22 31.83
C TYR A 427 5.01 -8.70 31.59
N LEU A 428 5.62 -9.34 32.59
CA LEU A 428 6.94 -9.96 32.48
C LEU A 428 6.78 -11.47 32.63
N VAL A 429 7.37 -12.23 31.72
CA VAL A 429 7.39 -13.69 31.79
C VAL A 429 8.79 -14.24 31.54
N LYS A 430 9.09 -15.39 32.14
CA LYS A 430 10.22 -16.25 31.77
C LYS A 430 9.68 -17.38 30.89
N LEU A 431 10.41 -17.76 29.86
CA LEU A 431 10.09 -18.95 29.07
C LEU A 431 10.45 -20.20 29.86
N ASP A 432 9.49 -21.10 30.07
CA ASP A 432 9.80 -22.47 30.46
C ASP A 432 10.32 -23.20 29.22
N GLN A 433 11.65 -23.33 29.13
CA GLN A 433 12.31 -23.93 27.99
C GLN A 433 11.84 -25.38 27.74
N ALA A 434 11.63 -26.17 28.80
CA ALA A 434 11.26 -27.58 28.64
C ALA A 434 9.83 -27.72 28.11
N ALA A 435 8.88 -26.96 28.68
CA ALA A 435 7.50 -26.93 28.20
C ALA A 435 7.42 -26.38 26.77
N PHE A 436 8.18 -25.31 26.47
CA PHE A 436 8.26 -24.76 25.12
C PHE A 436 8.77 -25.79 24.11
N GLU A 437 9.91 -26.43 24.37
CA GLU A 437 10.51 -27.43 23.47
C GLU A 437 9.60 -28.65 23.29
N GLU A 438 8.89 -29.07 24.35
CA GLU A 438 7.90 -30.14 24.24
C GLU A 438 6.73 -29.74 23.34
N SER A 439 6.20 -28.52 23.50
CA SER A 439 5.15 -27.97 22.64
C SER A 439 5.58 -27.94 21.17
N ILE A 440 6.75 -27.39 20.87
CA ILE A 440 7.29 -27.34 19.50
C ILE A 440 7.47 -28.75 18.93
N SER A 441 8.00 -29.68 19.72
CA SER A 441 8.20 -31.07 19.29
C SER A 441 6.88 -31.76 18.92
N ARG A 442 5.78 -31.47 19.63
CA ARG A 442 4.45 -31.98 19.31
C ARG A 442 3.94 -31.46 17.97
N TYR A 443 4.13 -30.17 17.69
CA TYR A 443 3.75 -29.59 16.39
C TYR A 443 4.61 -30.12 15.24
N GLN A 444 5.91 -30.34 15.48
CA GLN A 444 6.82 -30.91 14.50
C GLN A 444 6.54 -32.40 14.19
N ALA A 445 5.81 -33.11 15.06
CA ALA A 445 5.55 -34.54 14.90
C ALA A 445 4.61 -34.88 13.73
N ALA A 446 3.77 -33.94 13.30
CA ALA A 446 2.84 -34.12 12.18
C ALA A 446 2.85 -32.88 11.27
N PRO A 447 3.92 -32.67 10.48
CA PRO A 447 4.07 -31.52 9.61
C PRO A 447 3.35 -31.74 8.26
N LEU A 448 3.08 -30.65 7.56
CA LEU A 448 2.72 -30.69 6.14
C LEU A 448 3.99 -30.92 5.31
N GLU A 449 4.15 -32.15 4.84
CA GLU A 449 5.29 -32.60 4.04
C GLU A 449 5.08 -32.36 2.55
N ASN A 450 6.17 -32.51 1.77
CA ASN A 450 6.16 -32.39 0.31
C ASN A 450 5.53 -31.06 -0.17
N LEU A 451 5.84 -29.99 0.55
CA LEU A 451 5.28 -28.66 0.29
C LEU A 451 5.70 -28.17 -1.10
N GLU A 452 4.71 -27.95 -1.95
CA GLU A 452 4.85 -27.16 -3.18
C GLU A 452 4.11 -25.85 -2.97
N GLN A 453 4.77 -24.72 -3.18
CA GLN A 453 4.20 -23.39 -2.96
C GLN A 453 4.47 -22.45 -4.14
N ASP A 454 3.46 -21.68 -4.51
CA ASP A 454 3.57 -20.53 -5.39
C ASP A 454 2.93 -19.27 -4.79
N SER A 455 2.98 -18.16 -5.52
CA SER A 455 2.40 -16.87 -5.08
C SER A 455 0.90 -16.88 -4.77
N ARG A 456 0.16 -17.94 -5.14
CA ARG A 456 -1.31 -18.03 -5.06
C ARG A 456 -1.80 -19.42 -4.66
N SER A 457 -0.94 -20.36 -4.34
CA SER A 457 -1.33 -21.73 -4.03
C SER A 457 -0.28 -22.45 -3.22
N PHE A 458 -0.72 -23.48 -2.51
CA PHE A 458 0.17 -24.44 -1.88
C PHE A 458 -0.47 -25.83 -1.90
N SER A 459 0.36 -26.86 -1.84
CA SER A 459 -0.07 -28.24 -1.69
C SER A 459 0.95 -29.04 -0.89
N GLY A 460 0.49 -30.11 -0.27
CA GLY A 460 1.34 -31.02 0.48
C GLY A 460 0.56 -32.24 0.98
N THR A 461 1.24 -33.06 1.75
CA THR A 461 0.68 -34.26 2.38
C THR A 461 0.89 -34.22 3.88
N ILE A 462 -0.07 -34.70 4.65
CA ILE A 462 0.05 -34.78 6.11
C ILE A 462 -0.50 -36.11 6.62
N SER A 463 0.16 -36.65 7.64
CA SER A 463 -0.33 -37.78 8.43
C SER A 463 -0.95 -37.24 9.73
N ALA A 464 -2.28 -37.11 9.75
CA ALA A 464 -3.01 -36.62 10.92
C ALA A 464 -3.16 -37.75 11.96
N PRO A 465 -2.65 -37.57 13.20
CA PRO A 465 -2.70 -38.63 14.22
C PRO A 465 -4.12 -38.90 14.71
N GLU A 466 -4.97 -37.88 14.70
CA GLU A 466 -6.36 -37.94 15.12
C GLU A 466 -7.22 -36.93 14.35
N GLN A 467 -8.52 -36.87 14.64
CA GLN A 467 -9.38 -35.84 14.09
C GLN A 467 -8.99 -34.47 14.66
N GLY A 468 -8.80 -33.47 13.81
CA GLY A 468 -8.36 -32.15 14.22
C GLY A 468 -8.25 -31.19 13.03
N TYR A 469 -7.22 -30.35 13.05
CA TYR A 469 -6.99 -29.37 12.00
C TYR A 469 -5.53 -29.36 11.56
N ILE A 470 -5.29 -28.87 10.34
CA ILE A 470 -3.99 -28.37 9.92
C ILE A 470 -3.99 -26.87 10.17
N PHE A 471 -3.08 -26.39 11.02
CA PHE A 471 -2.83 -24.97 11.18
C PHE A 471 -1.93 -24.49 10.05
N ILE A 472 -2.32 -23.40 9.39
CA ILE A 472 -1.48 -22.69 8.41
C ILE A 472 -1.28 -21.25 8.93
N PRO A 473 -0.03 -20.76 9.08
CA PRO A 473 0.30 -19.41 9.54
C PRO A 473 0.06 -18.37 8.44
N THR A 474 -1.11 -18.43 7.81
CA THR A 474 -1.61 -17.53 6.77
C THR A 474 -3.06 -17.19 7.09
N PHE A 475 -3.44 -15.94 6.86
CA PHE A 475 -4.78 -15.48 7.21
C PHE A 475 -5.88 -16.09 6.34
N SER A 476 -6.94 -16.54 6.98
CA SER A 476 -8.18 -16.98 6.35
C SER A 476 -8.77 -15.83 5.53
N HIS A 477 -9.25 -16.15 4.33
CA HIS A 477 -9.82 -15.16 3.43
C HIS A 477 -10.81 -15.85 2.48
N PRO A 478 -11.95 -15.22 2.12
CA PRO A 478 -12.95 -15.81 1.22
C PRO A 478 -12.47 -16.13 -0.22
N GLY A 479 -11.21 -15.83 -0.52
CA GLY A 479 -10.59 -16.11 -1.81
C GLY A 479 -9.86 -17.45 -1.84
N TRP A 480 -9.65 -18.09 -0.69
CA TRP A 480 -9.08 -19.41 -0.61
C TRP A 480 -10.13 -20.47 -0.93
N GLU A 481 -9.80 -21.37 -1.85
CA GLU A 481 -10.46 -22.65 -2.04
C GLU A 481 -9.48 -23.74 -1.62
N VAL A 482 -9.88 -24.59 -0.67
CA VAL A 482 -9.03 -25.64 -0.12
C VAL A 482 -9.70 -26.99 -0.32
N LYS A 483 -8.90 -27.99 -0.69
CA LYS A 483 -9.31 -29.36 -0.89
C LYS A 483 -8.52 -30.29 0.01
N VAL A 484 -9.24 -31.25 0.58
CA VAL A 484 -8.69 -32.42 1.29
C VAL A 484 -9.12 -33.64 0.48
N ASP A 485 -8.15 -34.42 -0.01
CA ASP A 485 -8.38 -35.60 -0.84
C ASP A 485 -9.32 -35.32 -2.04
N ASP A 486 -8.99 -34.26 -2.78
CA ASP A 486 -9.73 -33.74 -3.94
C ASP A 486 -11.16 -33.22 -3.64
N GLN A 487 -11.60 -33.22 -2.38
CA GLN A 487 -12.90 -32.68 -1.96
C GLN A 487 -12.75 -31.28 -1.37
N VAL A 488 -13.55 -30.32 -1.83
CA VAL A 488 -13.55 -28.94 -1.29
C VAL A 488 -14.09 -28.96 0.14
N VAL A 489 -13.33 -28.36 1.06
CA VAL A 489 -13.71 -28.25 2.48
C VAL A 489 -14.00 -26.80 2.86
N GLU A 490 -14.87 -26.62 3.85
CA GLU A 490 -15.07 -25.32 4.48
C GLU A 490 -13.92 -25.06 5.46
N LEU A 491 -13.27 -23.90 5.33
CA LEU A 491 -12.19 -23.48 6.20
C LEU A 491 -12.74 -22.94 7.52
N ASP A 492 -12.06 -23.29 8.61
CA ASP A 492 -12.22 -22.65 9.90
C ASP A 492 -11.06 -21.66 10.12
N ALA A 493 -11.11 -20.85 11.16
CA ALA A 493 -10.04 -19.92 11.50
C ALA A 493 -9.90 -19.72 12.99
N ILE A 494 -8.66 -19.55 13.47
CA ILE A 494 -8.42 -19.06 14.83
C ILE A 494 -8.77 -17.58 14.85
N ARG A 495 -9.84 -17.22 15.56
CA ARG A 495 -10.30 -15.86 15.83
C ARG A 495 -10.43 -15.00 14.56
N ASP A 496 -11.02 -15.58 13.52
CA ASP A 496 -11.13 -14.98 12.17
C ASP A 496 -9.77 -14.52 11.57
N SER A 497 -8.67 -15.12 12.05
CA SER A 497 -7.30 -14.80 11.69
C SER A 497 -6.66 -15.94 10.90
N PHE A 498 -5.90 -16.84 11.54
CA PHE A 498 -5.13 -17.89 10.85
C PHE A 498 -6.01 -19.05 10.37
N MET A 499 -5.65 -19.67 9.24
CA MET A 499 -6.42 -20.77 8.65
C MET A 499 -6.31 -22.06 9.45
N LEU A 500 -7.46 -22.72 9.62
CA LEU A 500 -7.60 -24.09 10.11
C LEU A 500 -8.27 -24.94 9.03
N ILE A 501 -7.57 -25.98 8.57
CA ILE A 501 -8.08 -26.92 7.57
C ILE A 501 -8.55 -28.18 8.31
N PRO A 502 -9.86 -28.49 8.36
CA PRO A 502 -10.34 -29.67 9.09
C PRO A 502 -9.86 -30.96 8.42
N VAL A 503 -9.36 -31.91 9.22
CA VAL A 503 -8.90 -33.23 8.74
C VAL A 503 -9.34 -34.34 9.68
N SER A 504 -9.58 -35.53 9.13
CA SER A 504 -9.78 -36.75 9.90
C SER A 504 -8.44 -37.39 10.26
N ALA A 505 -8.45 -38.42 11.10
CA ALA A 505 -7.24 -39.22 11.33
C ALA A 505 -6.83 -39.97 10.05
N GLY A 506 -5.52 -39.96 9.73
CA GLY A 506 -4.95 -40.66 8.59
C GLY A 506 -4.15 -39.76 7.64
N GLU A 507 -3.79 -40.33 6.49
CA GLU A 507 -3.05 -39.64 5.43
C GLU A 507 -3.98 -38.79 4.57
N HIS A 508 -3.61 -37.53 4.37
CA HIS A 508 -4.40 -36.58 3.60
C HIS A 508 -3.54 -35.80 2.61
N ARG A 509 -4.06 -35.57 1.41
CA ARG A 509 -3.49 -34.61 0.44
C ARG A 509 -4.25 -33.29 0.50
N ILE A 510 -3.49 -32.21 0.62
CA ILE A 510 -4.01 -30.84 0.72
C ILE A 510 -3.67 -30.06 -0.53
N GLU A 511 -4.65 -29.36 -1.07
CA GLU A 511 -4.46 -28.39 -2.16
C GLU A 511 -5.24 -27.12 -1.87
N ALA A 512 -4.54 -25.99 -1.88
CA ALA A 512 -5.12 -24.68 -1.64
C ALA A 512 -4.82 -23.75 -2.79
N LYS A 513 -5.83 -22.99 -3.24
CA LYS A 513 -5.67 -22.00 -4.30
C LYS A 513 -6.41 -20.71 -3.97
N PHE A 514 -5.70 -19.60 -4.10
CA PHE A 514 -6.23 -18.27 -3.89
C PHE A 514 -6.73 -17.63 -5.19
N THR A 515 -7.98 -17.18 -5.18
CA THR A 515 -8.57 -16.33 -6.21
C THR A 515 -9.19 -15.11 -5.57
N THR A 516 -8.77 -13.92 -6.01
CA THR A 516 -9.31 -12.66 -5.48
C THR A 516 -10.82 -12.61 -5.73
N PRO A 517 -11.64 -12.31 -4.71
CA PRO A 517 -13.07 -12.17 -4.89
C PRO A 517 -13.41 -11.21 -6.03
N ALA A 518 -14.42 -11.56 -6.82
CA ALA A 518 -14.85 -10.82 -8.02
C ALA A 518 -13.85 -10.71 -9.18
N PHE A 519 -12.72 -11.44 -9.17
CA PHE A 519 -11.75 -11.44 -10.27
C PHE A 519 -12.41 -11.77 -11.63
N TYR A 520 -13.18 -12.86 -11.69
CA TYR A 520 -13.86 -13.28 -12.93
C TYR A 520 -14.96 -12.31 -13.37
N ALA A 521 -15.66 -11.67 -12.42
CA ALA A 521 -16.64 -10.64 -12.72
C ALA A 521 -15.97 -9.40 -13.34
N GLY A 522 -14.85 -8.96 -12.76
CA GLY A 522 -14.03 -7.87 -13.30
C GLY A 522 -13.52 -8.19 -14.70
N LEU A 523 -12.96 -9.39 -14.90
CA LEU A 523 -12.48 -9.86 -16.20
C LEU A 523 -13.59 -9.86 -17.25
N LEU A 524 -14.79 -10.37 -16.91
CA LEU A 524 -15.93 -10.37 -17.81
C LEU A 524 -16.34 -8.94 -18.22
N ILE A 525 -16.43 -8.02 -17.26
CA ILE A 525 -16.77 -6.61 -17.53
C ILE A 525 -15.72 -5.97 -18.45
N SER A 526 -14.43 -6.19 -18.17
CA SER A 526 -13.33 -5.67 -19.01
C SER A 526 -13.38 -6.21 -20.43
N LEU A 527 -13.64 -7.51 -20.61
CA LEU A 527 -13.78 -8.12 -21.93
C LEU A 527 -15.00 -7.58 -22.69
N LEU A 528 -16.15 -7.47 -22.04
CA LEU A 528 -17.36 -6.89 -22.65
C LEU A 528 -17.15 -5.43 -23.05
N ALA A 529 -16.46 -4.62 -22.21
CA ALA A 529 -16.12 -3.25 -22.54
C ALA A 529 -15.15 -3.16 -23.72
N ALA A 530 -14.12 -4.01 -23.76
CA ALA A 530 -13.17 -4.07 -24.87
C ALA A 530 -13.87 -4.46 -26.19
N ILE A 531 -14.75 -5.47 -26.16
CA ILE A 531 -15.57 -5.87 -27.31
C ILE A 531 -16.46 -4.71 -27.75
N ALA A 532 -17.15 -4.04 -26.84
CA ALA A 532 -17.98 -2.87 -27.15
C ALA A 532 -17.16 -1.74 -27.81
N CYS A 533 -15.95 -1.47 -27.31
CA CYS A 533 -15.03 -0.50 -27.92
C CYS A 533 -14.61 -0.92 -29.34
N LEU A 534 -14.25 -2.19 -29.55
CA LEU A 534 -13.87 -2.71 -30.87
C LEU A 534 -15.05 -2.63 -31.85
N LEU A 535 -16.26 -3.00 -31.43
CA LEU A 535 -17.47 -2.88 -32.23
C LEU A 535 -17.77 -1.42 -32.60
N TYR A 536 -17.61 -0.49 -31.65
CA TYR A 536 -17.75 0.95 -31.90
C TYR A 536 -16.74 1.45 -32.94
N LEU A 537 -15.47 1.06 -32.82
CA LEU A 537 -14.42 1.43 -33.77
C LEU A 537 -14.67 0.83 -35.16
N ALA A 538 -15.13 -0.42 -35.24
CA ALA A 538 -15.49 -1.08 -36.50
C ALA A 538 -16.69 -0.38 -37.17
N TRP A 539 -17.71 -0.01 -36.40
CA TRP A 539 -18.87 0.75 -36.89
C TRP A 539 -18.46 2.14 -37.40
N ARG A 540 -17.60 2.86 -36.66
CA ARG A 540 -17.00 4.13 -37.09
C ARG A 540 -16.23 4.01 -38.40
N ARG A 541 -15.43 2.96 -38.58
CA ARG A 541 -14.69 2.70 -39.83
C ARG A 541 -15.63 2.46 -41.01
N LYS A 542 -16.72 1.71 -40.83
CA LYS A 542 -17.73 1.50 -41.89
C LYS A 542 -18.45 2.79 -42.30
N LYS A 543 -18.64 3.74 -41.38
CA LYS A 543 -19.22 5.07 -41.67
C LYS A 543 -18.25 6.02 -42.39
N PHE A 544 -16.94 5.74 -42.35
CA PHE A 544 -15.86 6.51 -42.98
C PHE A 544 -15.11 5.69 -44.06
N SER A 545 -15.82 4.87 -44.83
CA SER A 545 -15.27 4.42 -46.12
C SER A 545 -15.00 5.66 -46.99
N PRO A 546 -13.82 5.81 -47.61
CA PRO A 546 -13.54 6.93 -48.49
C PRO A 546 -14.59 6.94 -49.60
N ALA A 547 -15.15 8.13 -49.87
CA ALA A 547 -15.99 8.35 -51.04
C ALA A 547 -15.33 7.71 -52.26
N LYS A 548 -16.08 6.85 -52.97
CA LYS A 548 -15.69 6.28 -54.27
C LYS A 548 -14.94 7.32 -55.08
N ASN A 549 -13.76 6.94 -55.58
CA ASN A 549 -13.01 7.70 -56.57
C ASN A 549 -13.98 8.28 -57.62
N ILE A 550 -14.22 9.58 -57.58
CA ILE A 550 -14.84 10.29 -58.70
C ILE A 550 -13.76 10.33 -59.77
N THR A 551 -13.88 9.44 -60.74
CA THR A 551 -13.08 9.43 -61.97
C THR A 551 -13.16 10.81 -62.63
N PRO A 552 -12.04 11.43 -63.03
CA PRO A 552 -12.06 12.72 -63.71
C PRO A 552 -12.45 12.51 -65.17
N GLN A 553 -13.75 12.32 -65.45
CA GLN A 553 -14.25 12.24 -66.84
C GLN A 553 -15.44 13.16 -67.16
N SER A 554 -15.97 13.93 -66.20
CA SER A 554 -17.05 14.90 -66.52
C SER A 554 -16.60 16.37 -66.63
N ARG A 555 -15.29 16.67 -66.57
CA ARG A 555 -14.76 18.04 -66.81
C ARG A 555 -14.21 18.29 -68.22
N ARG A 556 -14.57 17.44 -69.19
CA ARG A 556 -14.11 17.56 -70.59
C ARG A 556 -15.22 17.80 -71.62
N LYS A 557 -16.48 18.02 -71.20
CA LYS A 557 -17.55 18.44 -72.11
C LYS A 557 -17.92 19.92 -72.04
N ASP A 558 -17.74 20.59 -70.89
CA ASP A 558 -18.11 22.02 -70.78
C ASP A 558 -17.00 23.00 -71.19
N ASN A 559 -15.79 22.50 -71.49
CA ASN A 559 -14.68 23.34 -72.00
C ASN A 559 -14.48 23.26 -73.53
N ASN A 560 -15.22 22.40 -74.24
CA ASN A 560 -15.18 22.36 -75.71
C ASN A 560 -16.27 23.23 -76.36
N GLU A 561 -17.37 23.54 -75.66
CA GLU A 561 -18.38 24.49 -76.19
C GLU A 561 -18.00 25.96 -76.01
N PHE A 562 -17.06 26.27 -75.10
CA PHE A 562 -16.57 27.65 -74.91
C PHE A 562 -15.36 28.01 -75.80
N ILE A 563 -14.69 27.03 -76.42
CA ILE A 563 -13.52 27.25 -77.29
C ILE A 563 -13.89 27.26 -78.79
N GLU A 564 -15.03 26.69 -79.18
CA GLU A 564 -15.54 26.82 -80.56
C GLU A 564 -16.29 28.15 -80.82
N ALA A 565 -16.80 28.83 -79.79
CA ALA A 565 -17.50 30.12 -79.93
C ALA A 565 -16.56 31.34 -80.08
N GLU A 566 -15.31 31.28 -79.61
CA GLU A 566 -14.32 32.37 -79.78
C GLU A 566 -13.43 32.22 -81.03
N ALA A 567 -13.44 31.06 -81.70
CA ALA A 567 -12.70 30.83 -82.94
C ALA A 567 -13.46 31.26 -84.22
N GLN A 568 -14.78 31.50 -84.14
CA GLN A 568 -15.59 31.96 -85.28
C GLN A 568 -15.82 33.49 -85.32
N GLY A 569 -15.43 34.24 -84.28
CA GLY A 569 -15.67 35.69 -84.19
C GLY A 569 -14.58 36.63 -84.73
N LYS A 570 -13.45 36.12 -85.21
CA LYS A 570 -12.28 36.96 -85.62
C LYS A 570 -11.60 36.53 -86.94
N LYS A 571 -12.38 36.06 -87.91
CA LYS A 571 -11.97 36.00 -89.33
C LYS A 571 -13.11 36.39 -90.26
N GLN A 572 -13.38 37.69 -90.32
CA GLN A 572 -13.72 38.37 -91.57
C GLN A 572 -13.60 39.88 -91.35
N ALA A 573 -12.44 40.39 -91.72
CA ALA A 573 -12.29 41.72 -92.26
C ALA A 573 -12.80 41.68 -93.71
N SER A 574 -13.56 42.70 -94.15
CA SER A 574 -13.28 43.49 -95.37
C SER A 574 -14.46 44.35 -95.86
N HIS A 575 -14.17 45.63 -96.16
CA HIS A 575 -14.87 46.60 -97.05
C HIS A 575 -16.33 46.98 -96.73
N LYS A 576 -16.79 48.23 -96.52
CA LYS A 576 -16.45 49.63 -96.92
C LYS A 576 -16.60 50.00 -98.42
N ILE A 577 -17.51 50.97 -98.66
CA ILE A 577 -17.72 51.94 -99.80
C ILE A 577 -18.99 51.64 -100.64
N ARG A 578 -20.16 52.33 -100.46
CA ARG A 578 -20.69 53.64 -101.01
C ARG A 578 -20.77 53.70 -102.56
N PRO A 579 -21.76 54.35 -103.24
CA PRO A 579 -22.48 55.60 -102.88
C PRO A 579 -23.99 55.70 -103.29
N THR A 580 -24.55 56.90 -103.02
CA THR A 580 -25.86 57.56 -103.30
C THR A 580 -26.39 57.46 -104.75
N GLU A 581 -27.70 57.56 -105.08
CA GLU A 581 -28.53 58.79 -105.10
C GLU A 581 -30.05 58.57 -105.40
N LYS A 582 -30.90 59.41 -104.77
CA LYS A 582 -32.15 60.11 -105.22
C LYS A 582 -33.36 59.27 -105.75
N LEU A 583 -34.64 59.56 -105.44
CA LEU A 583 -35.39 60.84 -105.44
C LEU A 583 -36.77 60.70 -104.74
N LYS A 584 -37.25 61.81 -104.14
CA LYS A 584 -38.64 62.29 -103.88
C LYS A 584 -39.85 61.32 -103.78
N LYS A 585 -40.62 61.53 -102.70
CA LYS A 585 -42.10 61.49 -102.52
C LYS A 585 -42.89 60.34 -103.16
N ARG A 586 -43.58 59.57 -102.31
CA ARG A 586 -45.02 59.77 -102.08
C ARG A 586 -45.42 59.35 -100.68
#